data_AF-A0A9E4DL25-F1
#
_entry.id   AF-A0A9E4DL25-F1
#
_cell.length_a   1.000
_cell.length_b   1.000
_cell.length_c   1.000
_cell.angle_alpha   90.00
_cell.angle_beta   90.00
_cell.angle_gamma   90.00
#
_symmetry.space_group_name_H-M   'P 1'
#
loop_
_entity.id
_entity.type
_entity.pdbx_description
1 polymer ?
#
loop_
_entity_poly.entity_id
_entity_poly.type
_entity_poly.pdbx_seq_one_letter_code
_entity_poly.pdbx_strand_id
1 'polypeptide(L)'
;MQRASRDAGVRPQHIGATAAQLRDAIDEYRRLFRAQQIEQMRRFREVALQAMQRLAAFEPRLCGALLHGDGPLNHVRLLLRADTAEHVIMRLSDLHIPWRSGETTLIHAGNRQVAWPTLRFLAGDAQIELVVLPLDAVSDPPRDALSRQRLDTLDEAQLTALLDADQRASMGT
;
A
#
# COMPACT_ATOMS: atom_id res chain seq x y z
N MET A 1 -8.13 8.72 64.85
CA MET A 1 -8.69 9.27 63.59
C MET A 1 -7.63 10.14 62.93
N GLN A 2 -7.34 10.21 61.64
CA GLN A 2 -7.51 9.40 60.43
C GLN A 2 -6.95 10.27 59.30
N ARG A 3 -6.14 9.68 58.38
CA ARG A 3 -5.59 10.24 57.12
C ARG A 3 -4.51 11.34 57.31
N ALA A 4 -3.46 11.46 56.50
CA ALA A 4 -3.35 11.28 55.05
C ALA A 4 -1.89 10.86 54.69
N SER A 5 -1.75 9.78 53.90
CA SER A 5 -1.38 9.83 52.48
C SER A 5 0.05 10.33 52.22
N ARG A 6 0.96 9.35 52.09
CA ARG A 6 2.27 9.53 51.44
C ARG A 6 2.04 9.55 49.93
N ASP A 7 2.34 10.67 49.29
CA ASP A 7 2.52 10.74 47.84
C ASP A 7 3.80 10.00 47.47
N ALA A 8 3.64 8.75 47.05
CA ALA A 8 4.68 8.03 46.32
C ALA A 8 4.67 8.54 44.88
N GLY A 9 5.52 9.53 44.60
CA GLY A 9 5.79 9.99 43.24
C GLY A 9 6.31 8.82 42.39
N VAL A 10 5.43 8.25 41.57
CA VAL A 10 5.79 7.32 40.51
C VAL A 10 6.57 8.12 39.48
N ARG A 11 7.90 7.99 39.51
CA ARG A 11 8.74 8.45 38.39
C ARG A 11 8.39 7.59 37.18
N PRO A 12 7.99 8.17 36.03
CA PRO A 12 7.89 7.39 34.81
C PRO A 12 9.29 6.91 34.44
N GLN A 13 9.52 5.62 34.61
CA GLN A 13 10.70 4.94 34.10
C GLN A 13 10.68 5.11 32.59
N HIS A 14 11.59 5.95 32.06
CA HIS A 14 11.81 6.03 30.63
C HIS A 14 12.32 4.67 30.18
N ILE A 15 11.43 3.84 29.61
CA ILE A 15 11.83 2.71 28.78
C ILE A 15 12.31 3.32 27.45
N GLY A 16 13.41 4.05 27.50
CA GLY A 16 14.14 4.46 26.32
C GLY A 16 15.02 3.30 25.93
N ALA A 17 14.47 2.34 25.18
CA ALA A 17 15.34 1.38 24.50
C ALA A 17 16.40 2.18 23.74
N THR A 18 17.67 1.92 24.03
CA THR A 18 18.76 2.58 23.30
C THR A 18 18.60 2.28 21.81
N ALA A 19 19.08 3.16 20.92
CA ALA A 19 18.99 2.94 19.48
C ALA A 19 19.60 1.57 19.05
N ALA A 20 20.54 1.01 19.83
CA ALA A 20 21.05 -0.35 19.66
C ALA A 20 20.02 -1.42 20.04
N GLN A 21 19.41 -1.35 21.22
CA GLN A 21 18.37 -2.28 21.65
C GLN A 21 17.12 -2.24 20.76
N LEU A 22 16.76 -1.06 20.25
CA LEU A 22 15.70 -0.93 19.25
C LEU A 22 16.08 -1.61 17.93
N ARG A 23 17.33 -1.47 17.48
CA ARG A 23 17.83 -2.16 16.28
C ARG A 23 17.84 -3.67 16.44
N ASP A 24 18.33 -4.18 17.57
CA ASP A 24 18.36 -5.63 17.84
C ASP A 24 16.94 -6.20 17.88
N ALA A 25 16.00 -5.51 18.55
CA ALA A 25 14.60 -5.91 18.57
C ALA A 25 13.94 -5.84 17.18
N ILE A 26 14.28 -4.83 16.36
CA ILE A 26 13.81 -4.71 14.97
C ILE A 26 14.39 -5.84 14.11
N ASP A 27 15.66 -6.20 14.27
CA ASP A 27 16.33 -7.23 13.48
C ASP A 27 15.87 -8.64 13.86
N GLU A 28 15.65 -8.89 15.15
CA GLU A 28 15.05 -10.13 15.64
C GLU A 28 13.59 -10.28 15.18
N TYR A 29 12.80 -9.20 15.26
CA TYR A 29 11.45 -9.16 14.71
C TYR A 29 11.45 -9.42 13.19
N ARG A 30 12.32 -8.74 12.43
CA ARG A 30 12.46 -8.95 10.99
C ARG A 30 12.85 -10.38 10.68
N ARG A 31 13.74 -11.00 11.45
CA ARG A 31 14.16 -12.39 11.24
C ARG A 31 13.01 -13.37 11.46
N LEU A 32 12.23 -13.18 12.52
CA LEU A 32 11.16 -14.10 12.90
C LEU A 32 9.94 -13.99 11.98
N PHE A 33 9.60 -12.77 11.53
CA PHE A 33 8.38 -12.51 10.76
C PHE A 33 8.60 -12.32 9.25
N ARG A 34 9.86 -12.29 8.75
CA ARG A 34 10.13 -12.09 7.33
C ARG A 34 9.43 -13.11 6.43
N ALA A 35 9.46 -14.39 6.78
CA ALA A 35 8.86 -15.44 5.96
C ALA A 35 7.33 -15.24 5.83
N GLN A 36 6.66 -15.02 6.96
CA GLN A 36 5.23 -14.72 6.99
C GLN A 36 4.89 -13.42 6.24
N GLN A 37 5.74 -12.40 6.35
CA GLN A 37 5.58 -11.14 5.62
C GLN A 37 5.70 -11.36 4.11
N ILE A 38 6.68 -12.15 3.64
CA ILE A 38 6.86 -12.48 2.23
C ILE A 38 5.64 -13.25 1.69
N GLU A 39 5.15 -14.26 2.42
CA GLU A 39 3.96 -15.01 2.03
C GLU A 39 2.72 -14.11 1.96
N GLN A 40 2.54 -13.23 2.94
CA GLN A 40 1.44 -12.28 2.96
C GLN A 40 1.53 -11.27 1.81
N MET A 41 2.73 -10.75 1.53
CA MET A 41 2.98 -9.89 0.37
C MET A 41 2.64 -10.60 -0.93
N ARG A 42 3.09 -11.86 -1.11
CA ARG A 42 2.77 -12.69 -2.28
C ARG A 42 1.27 -12.83 -2.46
N ARG A 43 0.53 -13.19 -1.39
CA ARG A 43 -0.93 -13.33 -1.42
C ARG A 43 -1.63 -12.04 -1.89
N PHE A 44 -1.24 -10.89 -1.35
CA PHE A 44 -1.86 -9.62 -1.76
C PHE A 44 -1.42 -9.13 -3.14
N ARG A 45 -0.19 -9.45 -3.57
CA ARG A 45 0.28 -9.22 -4.96
C ARG A 45 -0.51 -10.06 -5.96
N GLU A 46 -0.85 -11.31 -5.64
CA GLU A 46 -1.72 -12.15 -6.48
C GLU A 46 -3.13 -11.55 -6.60
N VAL A 47 -3.70 -11.02 -5.51
CA VAL A 47 -4.99 -10.31 -5.54
C VAL A 47 -4.90 -9.04 -6.38
N ALA A 48 -3.82 -8.27 -6.23
CA ALA A 48 -3.57 -7.08 -7.04
C ALA A 48 -3.51 -7.44 -8.53
N LEU A 49 -2.79 -8.51 -8.89
CA LEU A 49 -2.68 -8.97 -10.27
C LEU A 49 -4.04 -9.35 -10.87
N GLN A 50 -4.87 -10.09 -10.13
CA GLN A 50 -6.22 -10.44 -10.57
C GLN A 50 -7.11 -9.19 -10.78
N ALA A 51 -7.00 -8.19 -9.89
CA ALA A 51 -7.72 -6.93 -10.04
C ALA A 51 -7.22 -6.17 -11.29
N MET A 52 -5.90 -6.14 -11.52
CA MET A 52 -5.28 -5.53 -12.69
C MET A 52 -5.81 -6.15 -14.00
N GLN A 53 -5.86 -7.48 -14.08
CA GLN A 53 -6.38 -8.20 -15.24
C GLN A 53 -7.85 -7.87 -15.54
N ARG A 54 -8.70 -7.79 -14.51
CA ARG A 54 -10.13 -7.45 -14.69
C ARG A 54 -10.36 -6.00 -15.12
N LEU A 55 -9.41 -5.12 -14.79
CA LEU A 55 -9.40 -3.69 -15.06
C LEU A 55 -8.41 -3.31 -16.17
N ALA A 56 -7.95 -4.26 -16.98
CA ALA A 56 -6.88 -4.05 -17.96
C ALA A 56 -7.15 -2.90 -18.95
N ALA A 57 -8.43 -2.62 -19.24
CA ALA A 57 -8.87 -1.50 -20.07
C ALA A 57 -8.42 -0.10 -19.55
N PHE A 58 -8.06 0.01 -18.27
CA PHE A 58 -7.60 1.24 -17.63
C PHE A 58 -6.10 1.26 -17.33
N GLU A 59 -5.35 0.30 -17.91
CA GLU A 59 -3.89 0.20 -17.78
C GLU A 59 -3.39 0.32 -16.33
N PRO A 60 -3.89 -0.54 -15.42
CA PRO A 60 -3.69 -0.41 -14.00
C PRO A 60 -2.21 -0.58 -13.63
N ARG A 61 -1.73 0.22 -12.67
CA ARG A 61 -0.37 0.10 -12.13
C ARG A 61 -0.40 0.03 -10.60
N LEU A 62 0.22 -1.01 -10.04
CA LEU A 62 0.34 -1.20 -8.60
C LEU A 62 1.32 -0.17 -8.02
N CYS A 63 0.97 0.44 -6.88
CA CYS A 63 1.86 1.32 -6.12
C CYS A 63 1.69 1.13 -4.61
N GLY A 64 2.59 1.76 -3.84
CA GLY A 64 2.54 1.75 -2.38
C GLY A 64 3.13 0.49 -1.73
N ALA A 65 2.61 0.13 -0.55
CA ALA A 65 3.25 -0.79 0.39
C ALA A 65 3.55 -2.19 -0.17
N LEU A 66 2.83 -2.65 -1.19
CA LEU A 66 3.05 -3.97 -1.78
C LEU A 66 4.28 -4.06 -2.68
N LEU A 67 4.88 -2.92 -3.07
CA LEU A 67 6.13 -2.92 -3.82
C LEU A 67 7.29 -3.28 -2.89
N HIS A 68 7.40 -2.58 -1.76
CA HIS A 68 8.58 -2.62 -0.90
C HIS A 68 8.35 -3.27 0.46
N GLY A 69 7.09 -3.53 0.83
CA GLY A 69 6.72 -4.11 2.12
C GLY A 69 6.78 -3.13 3.30
N ASP A 70 6.73 -1.82 3.02
CA ASP A 70 6.95 -0.71 3.95
C ASP A 70 5.66 -0.12 4.55
N GLY A 71 4.56 -0.88 4.53
CA GLY A 71 3.27 -0.45 5.06
C GLY A 71 2.24 -1.58 5.20
N PRO A 72 0.95 -1.25 5.39
CA PRO A 72 -0.12 -2.23 5.54
C PRO A 72 -0.29 -3.03 4.24
N LEU A 73 0.10 -4.30 4.25
CA LEU A 73 0.11 -5.17 3.07
C LEU A 73 -1.28 -5.46 2.51
N ASN A 74 -2.32 -5.41 3.35
CA ASN A 74 -3.69 -5.62 2.93
C ASN A 74 -4.29 -4.41 2.19
N HIS A 75 -3.60 -3.27 2.13
CA HIS A 75 -4.00 -2.10 1.35
C HIS A 75 -3.37 -2.15 -0.04
N VAL A 76 -4.15 -2.58 -1.03
CA VAL A 76 -3.73 -2.65 -2.44
C VAL A 76 -4.12 -1.35 -3.13
N ARG A 77 -3.14 -0.51 -3.48
CA ARG A 77 -3.38 0.72 -4.24
C ARG A 77 -3.02 0.54 -5.71
N LEU A 78 -3.99 0.78 -6.60
CA LEU A 78 -3.81 0.76 -8.04
C LEU A 78 -4.04 2.16 -8.61
N LEU A 79 -3.13 2.64 -9.43
CA LEU A 79 -3.34 3.81 -10.28
C LEU A 79 -3.98 3.36 -11.58
N LEU A 80 -5.13 3.95 -11.92
CA LEU A 80 -5.84 3.70 -13.16
C LEU A 80 -5.75 4.92 -14.07
N ARG A 81 -5.74 4.67 -15.39
CA ARG A 81 -5.90 5.69 -16.41
C ARG A 81 -7.31 5.62 -16.99
N ALA A 82 -8.07 6.71 -16.85
CA ALA A 82 -9.38 6.84 -17.47
C ALA A 82 -9.70 8.32 -17.70
N ASP A 83 -10.48 8.62 -18.74
CA ASP A 83 -10.96 10.00 -18.97
C ASP A 83 -11.75 10.53 -17.76
N THR A 84 -12.56 9.66 -17.15
CA THR A 84 -13.42 9.99 -16.02
C THR A 84 -13.56 8.81 -15.06
N ALA A 85 -13.93 9.08 -13.80
CA ALA A 85 -14.16 8.03 -12.80
C ALA A 85 -15.40 7.18 -13.12
N GLU A 86 -16.35 7.74 -13.86
CA GLU A 86 -17.60 7.10 -14.29
C GLU A 86 -17.34 5.87 -15.15
N HIS A 87 -16.33 5.89 -16.03
CA HIS A 87 -15.95 4.71 -16.82
C HIS A 87 -15.49 3.55 -15.92
N VAL A 88 -14.73 3.86 -14.86
CA VAL A 88 -14.28 2.84 -13.90
C VAL A 88 -15.46 2.34 -13.07
N ILE A 89 -16.36 3.24 -12.64
CA ILE A 89 -17.59 2.88 -11.92
C ILE A 89 -18.45 1.90 -12.74
N MET A 90 -18.66 2.20 -14.02
CA MET A 90 -19.42 1.33 -14.92
C MET A 90 -18.80 -0.07 -15.01
N ARG A 91 -17.47 -0.15 -15.12
CA ARG A 91 -16.76 -1.43 -15.13
C ARG A 91 -16.91 -2.19 -13.81
N LEU A 92 -16.87 -1.52 -12.67
CA LEU A 92 -17.11 -2.15 -11.36
C LEU A 92 -18.54 -2.66 -11.24
N SER A 93 -19.52 -1.91 -11.77
CA SER A 93 -20.93 -2.32 -11.84
C SER A 93 -21.12 -3.55 -12.73
N ASP A 94 -20.49 -3.63 -13.90
CA ASP A 94 -20.53 -4.82 -14.76
C ASP A 94 -19.98 -6.06 -14.05
N LEU A 95 -18.93 -5.86 -13.23
CA LEU A 95 -18.32 -6.91 -12.41
C LEU A 95 -19.12 -7.20 -11.12
N HIS A 96 -20.22 -6.49 -10.87
CA HIS A 96 -21.05 -6.58 -9.66
C HIS A 96 -20.25 -6.34 -8.36
N ILE A 97 -19.26 -5.45 -8.41
CA ILE A 97 -18.38 -5.14 -7.27
C ILE A 97 -18.96 -3.92 -6.53
N PRO A 98 -19.38 -4.07 -5.26
CA PRO A 98 -19.79 -2.94 -4.45
C PRO A 98 -18.58 -2.05 -4.12
N TRP A 99 -18.71 -0.75 -4.32
CA TRP A 99 -17.63 0.20 -4.13
C TRP A 99 -18.06 1.41 -3.28
N ARG A 100 -17.07 2.13 -2.76
CA ARG A 100 -17.24 3.41 -2.06
C ARG A 100 -16.37 4.47 -2.72
N SER A 101 -16.92 5.65 -2.94
CA SER A 101 -16.14 6.81 -3.38
C SER A 101 -15.28 7.36 -2.25
N GLY A 102 -14.28 8.12 -2.66
CA GLY A 102 -13.50 8.99 -1.79
C GLY A 102 -12.52 9.79 -2.63
N GLU A 103 -11.55 10.38 -1.96
CA GLU A 103 -10.46 11.11 -2.61
C GLU A 103 -9.14 10.78 -1.92
N THR A 104 -8.03 10.94 -2.64
CA THR A 104 -6.69 10.86 -2.10
C THR A 104 -5.81 11.96 -2.69
N THR A 105 -4.91 12.51 -1.87
CA THR A 105 -4.01 13.56 -2.31
C THR A 105 -2.68 12.96 -2.74
N LEU A 106 -2.27 13.22 -3.98
CA LEU A 106 -0.96 12.85 -4.50
C LEU A 106 -0.09 14.09 -4.73
N ILE A 107 1.23 13.90 -4.63
CA ILE A 107 2.21 14.97 -4.85
C ILE A 107 2.68 14.92 -6.30
N HIS A 108 2.76 16.07 -6.95
CA HIS A 108 3.19 16.23 -8.34
C HIS A 108 4.44 17.13 -8.44
N ALA A 109 4.88 17.44 -9.66
CA ALA A 109 5.96 18.40 -9.88
C ALA A 109 5.70 19.74 -9.17
N GLY A 110 6.79 20.39 -8.72
CA GLY A 110 6.70 21.63 -7.95
C GLY A 110 6.08 21.48 -6.56
N ASN A 111 6.03 20.25 -6.01
CA ASN A 111 5.42 19.94 -4.72
C ASN A 111 3.93 20.28 -4.63
N ARG A 112 3.26 20.35 -5.80
CA ARG A 112 1.82 20.56 -5.88
C ARG A 112 1.09 19.34 -5.33
N GLN A 113 0.13 19.58 -4.46
CA GLN A 113 -0.75 18.55 -3.92
C GLN A 113 -2.07 18.58 -4.71
N VAL A 114 -2.44 17.44 -5.29
CA VAL A 114 -3.64 17.31 -6.12
C VAL A 114 -4.51 16.19 -5.56
N ALA A 115 -5.77 16.50 -5.31
CA ALA A 115 -6.76 15.51 -4.90
C ALA A 115 -7.27 14.76 -6.14
N TRP A 116 -7.32 13.43 -6.03
CA TRP A 116 -7.78 12.54 -7.09
C TRP A 116 -8.94 11.68 -6.59
N PRO A 117 -9.96 11.44 -7.42
CA PRO A 117 -11.05 10.56 -7.06
C PRO A 117 -10.54 9.13 -6.85
N THR A 118 -11.11 8.48 -5.84
CA THR A 118 -10.81 7.09 -5.51
C THR A 118 -12.08 6.25 -5.42
N LEU A 119 -11.95 5.00 -5.83
CA LEU A 119 -12.98 3.97 -5.68
C LEU A 119 -12.39 2.84 -4.85
N ARG A 120 -13.06 2.48 -3.76
CA ARG A 120 -12.59 1.47 -2.82
C ARG A 120 -13.56 0.31 -2.72
N PHE A 121 -13.03 -0.91 -2.71
CA PHE A 121 -13.81 -2.13 -2.49
C PHE A 121 -12.99 -3.20 -1.78
N LEU A 122 -13.64 -4.27 -1.33
CA LEU A 122 -12.99 -5.41 -0.69
C LEU A 122 -12.90 -6.58 -1.66
N ALA A 123 -11.73 -7.23 -1.70
CA ALA A 123 -11.49 -8.48 -2.42
C ALA A 123 -10.89 -9.51 -1.44
N GLY A 124 -11.77 -10.31 -0.82
CA GLY A 124 -11.38 -11.10 0.35
C GLY A 124 -10.93 -10.19 1.50
N ASP A 125 -9.70 -10.38 1.96
CA ASP A 125 -9.09 -9.55 3.03
C ASP A 125 -8.37 -8.31 2.49
N ALA A 126 -8.29 -8.14 1.16
CA ALA A 126 -7.61 -7.02 0.53
C ALA A 126 -8.54 -5.81 0.40
N GLN A 127 -8.07 -4.66 0.90
CA GLN A 127 -8.67 -3.37 0.65
C GLN A 127 -8.11 -2.81 -0.66
N ILE A 128 -8.89 -2.88 -1.72
CA ILE A 128 -8.50 -2.34 -3.02
C ILE A 128 -8.87 -0.86 -3.06
N GLU A 129 -7.91 -0.02 -3.36
CA GLU A 129 -8.08 1.40 -3.62
C GLU A 129 -7.63 1.72 -5.05
N LEU A 130 -8.59 2.09 -5.88
CA LEU A 130 -8.36 2.55 -7.25
C LEU A 130 -8.26 4.07 -7.23
N VAL A 131 -7.13 4.62 -7.65
CA VAL A 131 -6.95 6.06 -7.86
C VAL A 131 -7.12 6.33 -9.34
N VAL A 132 -8.10 7.15 -9.71
CA VAL A 132 -8.39 7.43 -11.12
C VAL A 132 -7.63 8.69 -11.54
N LEU A 133 -6.69 8.52 -12.46
CA LEU A 133 -5.92 9.59 -13.06
C LEU A 133 -6.41 9.84 -14.50
N PRO A 134 -6.56 11.10 -14.91
CA PRO A 134 -6.87 11.45 -16.28
C PRO A 134 -5.72 11.06 -17.21
N LEU A 135 -6.02 10.85 -18.50
CA LEU A 135 -5.04 10.37 -19.47
C LEU A 135 -3.85 11.32 -19.67
N ASP A 136 -4.03 12.62 -19.43
CA ASP A 136 -2.99 13.65 -19.53
C ASP A 136 -2.00 13.65 -18.35
N ALA A 137 -2.33 12.95 -17.25
CA ALA A 137 -1.47 12.83 -16.07
C ALA A 137 -0.14 12.11 -16.36
N VAL A 138 0.03 11.47 -17.51
CA VAL A 138 1.30 10.89 -17.98
C VAL A 138 2.42 11.93 -18.04
N SER A 139 2.07 13.18 -18.35
CA SER A 139 3.05 14.28 -18.47
C SER A 139 3.59 14.76 -17.11
N ASP A 140 2.78 14.62 -16.05
CA ASP A 140 3.13 15.03 -14.68
C ASP A 140 2.79 13.88 -13.72
N PRO A 141 3.58 12.78 -13.74
CA PRO A 141 3.29 11.60 -12.93
C PRO A 141 3.41 11.92 -11.44
N PRO A 142 2.63 11.23 -10.58
CA PRO A 142 2.76 11.34 -9.14
C PRO A 142 4.19 11.08 -8.64
N ARG A 143 4.55 11.75 -7.56
CA ARG A 143 5.82 11.66 -6.87
C ARG A 143 5.66 10.98 -5.53
N ASP A 144 6.69 10.25 -5.15
CA ASP A 144 6.81 9.68 -3.82
C ASP A 144 6.93 10.79 -2.76
N ALA A 145 6.19 10.65 -1.66
CA ALA A 145 6.07 11.70 -0.66
C ALA A 145 7.36 11.93 0.14
N LEU A 146 8.17 10.88 0.30
CA LEU A 146 9.40 10.91 1.08
C LEU A 146 10.59 11.30 0.21
N SER A 147 10.84 10.53 -0.85
CA SER A 147 11.99 10.68 -1.75
C SER A 147 11.85 11.80 -2.76
N ARG A 148 10.62 12.29 -3.02
CA ARG A 148 10.30 13.30 -4.05
C ARG A 148 10.60 12.88 -5.49
N GLN A 149 11.03 11.63 -5.67
CA GLN A 149 11.22 11.02 -6.99
C GLN A 149 9.87 10.62 -7.57
N ARG A 150 9.88 10.08 -8.79
CA ARG A 150 8.65 9.51 -9.38
C ARG A 150 8.16 8.38 -8.49
N LEU A 151 6.84 8.27 -8.36
CA LEU A 151 6.25 7.20 -7.57
C LEU A 151 6.54 5.85 -8.24
N ASP A 152 7.18 4.96 -7.49
CA ASP A 152 7.43 3.60 -7.94
C ASP A 152 6.11 2.88 -8.19
N THR A 153 6.06 2.20 -9.32
CA THR A 153 4.85 1.62 -9.87
C THR A 153 5.20 0.39 -10.69
N LEU A 154 4.39 -0.67 -10.58
CA LEU A 154 4.53 -1.89 -11.37
C LEU A 154 3.31 -2.05 -12.28
N ASP A 155 3.55 -2.29 -13.57
CA ASP A 155 2.51 -2.79 -14.47
C ASP A 155 2.26 -4.30 -14.27
N GLU A 156 1.30 -4.84 -15.02
CA GLU A 156 0.89 -6.25 -14.92
C GLU A 156 2.06 -7.23 -15.18
N ALA A 157 2.86 -6.95 -16.21
CA ALA A 157 3.99 -7.80 -16.59
C ALA A 157 5.09 -7.77 -15.52
N GLN A 158 5.39 -6.57 -15.00
CA GLN A 158 6.37 -6.37 -13.93
C GLN A 158 5.93 -7.05 -12.63
N LEU A 159 4.65 -6.97 -12.27
CA LEU A 159 4.11 -7.64 -11.09
C LEU A 159 4.14 -9.16 -11.23
N THR A 160 3.81 -9.67 -12.42
CA THR A 160 3.90 -11.11 -12.72
C THR A 160 5.34 -11.60 -12.58
N ALA A 161 6.31 -10.89 -13.17
CA ALA A 161 7.73 -11.23 -13.06
C ALA A 161 8.22 -11.21 -11.61
N LEU A 162 7.72 -10.29 -10.79
CA LEU A 162 8.03 -10.21 -9.36
C LEU A 162 7.49 -11.42 -8.59
N LEU A 163 6.24 -11.81 -8.84
CA LEU A 163 5.62 -13.00 -8.23
C LEU A 163 6.35 -14.29 -8.62
N ASP A 164 6.78 -14.41 -9.87
CA ASP A 164 7.57 -15.55 -10.34
C ASP A 164 8.94 -15.60 -9.67
N ALA A 165 9.59 -14.43 -9.49
CA ALA A 165 10.87 -14.34 -8.79
C ALA A 165 10.74 -14.74 -7.31
N ASP A 166 9.68 -14.28 -6.63
CA ASP A 166 9.37 -14.67 -5.25
C ASP A 166 9.16 -16.20 -5.15
N GLN A 167 8.43 -16.80 -6.09
CA GLN A 167 8.18 -18.25 -6.11
C GLN A 167 9.47 -19.06 -6.31
N ARG A 168 10.37 -18.63 -7.20
CA ARG A 168 11.67 -19.29 -7.40
C ARG A 168 12.54 -19.21 -6.15
N ALA A 169 12.51 -18.10 -5.42
CA ALA A 169 13.24 -17.93 -4.17
C ALA A 169 12.72 -18.89 -3.08
N SER A 170 11.41 -19.13 -3.01
CA SER A 170 10.80 -20.06 -2.06
C SER A 170 11.08 -21.55 -2.36
N MET A 171 11.34 -21.92 -3.62
CA MET A 171 11.62 -23.32 -4.02
C MET A 171 13.10 -23.72 -3.89
N GLY A 172 14.00 -22.75 -3.71
CA GLY A 172 15.46 -22.96 -3.71
C GLY A 172 16.12 -23.08 -2.33
N THR A 173 15.33 -23.21 -1.24
CA THR A 173 15.82 -23.42 0.14
C THR A 173 15.43 -24.80 0.61
#